data_AF-A0A327NE18-F1
#
_entry.id   AF-A0A327NE18-F1
#
_cell.length_a   1.000
_cell.length_b   1.000
_cell.length_c   1.000
_cell.angle_alpha   90.00
_cell.angle_beta   90.00
_cell.angle_gamma   90.00
#
_symmetry.space_group_name_H-M   'P 1'
#
loop_
_entity.id
_entity.type
_entity.pdbx_description
1 polymer ?
#
loop_
_entity_poly.entity_id
_entity_poly.type
_entity_poly.pdbx_seq_one_letter_code
_entity_poly.pdbx_strand_id
1 'polypeptide(L)'
;MELTQTLTHMKTILKHTAPFLLAAVVIIALLGSCKEKTVTPKTVVVTFNSDGGTPAVLTVETAMNDRVKLPDYPTKSGYDLIGWYWAKDPSLLFDYEYARVNTNIELIAKWAPGTGKRYTVTFDARGGQPVPIPQSVIADNYARSPLEPFWMDPKVVNAFKGWYKDKALTVPFNFTKDKLSGDITLYAKWNNDV
;
A
#
# COMPACT_ATOMS: atom_id res chain seq x y z
N MET A 1 7.48 9.91 52.93
CA MET A 1 8.91 9.94 53.33
C MET A 1 9.31 8.52 53.69
N GLU A 2 9.35 7.61 52.70
CA GLU A 2 9.81 6.20 52.85
C GLU A 2 10.17 5.58 51.48
N LEU A 3 10.37 6.40 50.42
CA LEU A 3 10.68 5.92 49.08
C LEU A 3 12.19 5.95 48.76
N THR A 4 13.03 6.37 49.71
CA THR A 4 14.47 6.53 49.53
C THR A 4 15.30 5.40 50.16
N GLN A 5 14.73 4.54 50.99
CA GLN A 5 15.48 3.45 51.66
C GLN A 5 15.47 2.12 50.89
N THR A 6 14.49 1.89 50.02
CA THR A 6 14.35 0.63 49.25
C THR A 6 15.17 0.60 47.96
N LEU A 7 15.54 1.76 47.40
CA LEU A 7 16.29 1.84 46.14
C LEU A 7 17.79 1.48 46.30
N THR A 8 18.32 1.57 47.52
CA THR A 8 19.75 1.31 47.80
C THR A 8 20.06 -0.18 47.95
N HIS A 9 19.08 -1.02 48.30
CA HIS A 9 19.28 -2.47 48.43
C HIS A 9 19.25 -3.23 47.09
N MET A 10 18.56 -2.70 46.07
CA MET A 10 18.42 -3.37 44.76
C MET A 10 19.69 -3.28 43.88
N LYS A 11 20.57 -2.31 44.11
CA LYS A 11 21.78 -2.11 43.27
C LYS A 11 22.95 -3.04 43.63
N THR A 12 22.85 -3.82 44.71
CA THR A 12 23.96 -4.64 45.22
C THR A 12 23.90 -6.11 44.76
N ILE A 13 22.79 -6.58 44.18
CA ILE A 13 22.61 -8.02 43.86
C ILE A 13 22.99 -8.36 42.40
N LEU A 14 23.45 -7.39 41.59
CA LEU A 14 23.78 -7.62 40.17
C LEU A 14 25.26 -7.88 39.86
N LYS A 15 26.07 -8.31 40.83
CA LYS A 15 27.47 -8.70 40.60
C LYS A 15 27.84 -9.92 41.44
N HIS A 16 27.66 -11.13 40.90
CA HIS A 16 28.62 -12.24 41.02
C HIS A 16 28.09 -13.49 40.29
N THR A 17 28.80 -13.85 39.20
CA THR A 17 29.10 -15.19 38.66
C THR A 17 27.97 -16.18 38.30
N ALA A 18 27.86 -16.48 36.99
CA ALA A 18 27.20 -17.65 36.36
C ALA A 18 27.85 -19.01 36.76
N PRO A 19 27.40 -20.22 36.34
CA PRO A 19 26.33 -20.63 35.39
C PRO A 19 25.43 -21.78 35.92
N PHE A 20 24.49 -22.29 35.10
CA PHE A 20 23.82 -23.62 35.09
C PHE A 20 22.29 -23.57 34.89
N LEU A 21 21.87 -24.60 34.16
CA LEU A 21 20.65 -24.81 33.40
C LEU A 21 19.46 -25.22 34.30
N LEU A 22 18.24 -24.93 33.82
CA LEU A 22 16.98 -25.64 34.09
C LEU A 22 16.24 -25.35 35.42
N ALA A 23 15.18 -24.54 35.36
CA ALA A 23 13.80 -24.94 35.70
C ALA A 23 12.89 -23.72 35.94
N ALA A 24 11.72 -23.76 35.27
CA ALA A 24 10.47 -23.10 35.65
C ALA A 24 10.50 -21.58 35.90
N VAL A 25 10.07 -20.84 34.87
CA VAL A 25 9.50 -19.51 34.95
C VAL A 25 8.32 -19.54 35.93
N VAL A 26 8.56 -19.19 37.19
CA VAL A 26 7.53 -18.74 38.14
C VAL A 26 7.82 -17.28 38.42
N ILE A 27 7.48 -16.41 37.46
CA ILE A 27 7.43 -14.97 37.70
C ILE A 27 6.00 -14.64 38.11
N ILE A 28 5.90 -14.44 39.41
CA ILE A 28 4.76 -13.98 40.18
C ILE A 28 4.09 -12.79 39.49
N ALA A 29 2.79 -12.93 39.24
CA ALA A 29 1.92 -11.88 38.77
C ALA A 29 1.90 -10.71 39.78
N LEU A 30 2.56 -9.61 39.43
CA LEU A 30 2.26 -8.29 39.97
C LEU A 30 1.41 -7.56 38.92
N LEU A 31 0.13 -7.40 39.27
CA LEU A 31 -0.89 -6.67 38.53
C LEU A 31 -0.51 -5.19 38.39
N GLY A 32 0.26 -4.87 37.36
CA GLY A 32 0.19 -3.61 36.66
C GLY A 32 -0.44 -3.89 35.31
N SER A 33 -1.76 -3.81 35.21
CA SER A 33 -2.43 -3.69 33.91
C SER A 33 -1.96 -2.38 33.30
N CYS A 34 -0.85 -2.43 32.55
CA CYS A 34 -0.54 -1.40 31.59
C CYS A 34 -1.64 -1.54 30.52
N LYS A 35 -2.76 -0.84 30.73
CA LYS A 35 -3.71 -0.59 29.66
C LYS A 35 -2.92 0.17 28.60
N GLU A 36 -2.37 -0.52 27.61
CA GLU A 36 -1.93 0.15 26.39
C GLU A 36 -3.17 0.87 25.88
N LYS A 37 -3.14 2.21 25.96
CA LYS A 37 -4.20 3.05 25.44
C LYS A 37 -4.18 2.84 23.93
N THR A 38 -5.06 1.99 23.43
CA THR A 38 -5.23 1.76 21.99
C THR A 38 -5.68 3.09 21.39
N VAL A 39 -4.74 3.83 20.80
CA VAL A 39 -5.05 5.02 20.03
C VAL A 39 -5.44 4.53 18.64
N THR A 40 -6.75 4.39 18.38
CA THR A 40 -7.22 4.15 17.03
C THR A 40 -6.83 5.37 16.18
N PRO A 41 -5.97 5.22 15.16
CA PRO A 41 -5.62 6.34 14.30
C PRO A 41 -6.88 6.83 13.61
N LYS A 42 -7.12 8.15 13.65
CA LYS A 42 -8.23 8.74 12.91
C LYS A 42 -7.92 8.64 11.42
N THR A 43 -8.83 8.06 10.65
CA THR A 43 -8.72 7.93 9.20
C THR A 43 -9.68 8.87 8.49
N VAL A 44 -9.40 9.13 7.22
CA VAL A 44 -10.25 9.88 6.29
C VAL A 44 -10.35 9.14 4.98
N VAL A 45 -11.46 9.34 4.27
CA VAL A 45 -11.73 8.72 2.98
C VAL A 45 -11.53 9.71 1.85
N VAL A 46 -10.75 9.31 0.86
CA VAL A 46 -10.60 10.01 -0.42
C VAL A 46 -11.43 9.27 -1.45
N THR A 47 -12.45 9.93 -1.98
CA THR A 47 -13.31 9.42 -3.05
C THR A 47 -12.80 9.95 -4.39
N PHE A 48 -12.63 9.04 -5.35
CA PHE A 48 -12.15 9.33 -6.69
C PHE A 48 -13.28 9.04 -7.69
N ASN A 49 -13.93 10.10 -8.17
CA ASN A 49 -14.98 10.04 -9.19
C ASN A 49 -14.35 10.07 -10.59
N SER A 50 -14.47 8.96 -11.31
CA SER A 50 -13.79 8.75 -12.59
C SER A 50 -14.37 9.55 -13.77
N ASP A 51 -15.44 10.33 -13.57
CA ASP A 51 -16.05 11.19 -14.61
C ASP A 51 -16.28 10.47 -15.96
N GLY A 52 -17.08 9.41 -15.89
CA GLY A 52 -17.39 8.54 -17.04
C GLY A 52 -16.30 7.50 -17.36
N GLY A 53 -15.26 7.39 -16.53
CA GLY A 53 -14.34 6.24 -16.54
C GLY A 53 -14.90 5.01 -15.80
N THR A 54 -14.20 3.88 -15.93
CA THR A 54 -14.50 2.60 -15.27
C THR A 54 -13.31 2.15 -14.42
N PRO A 55 -13.53 1.78 -13.14
CA PRO A 55 -14.79 1.89 -12.40
C PRO A 55 -15.21 3.36 -12.19
N ALA A 56 -16.51 3.60 -12.02
CA ALA A 56 -17.06 4.95 -11.90
C ALA A 56 -16.55 5.69 -10.64
N VAL A 57 -16.34 4.94 -9.55
CA VAL A 57 -15.84 5.47 -8.28
C VAL A 57 -14.80 4.52 -7.71
N LEU A 58 -13.73 5.09 -7.17
CA LEU A 58 -12.73 4.41 -6.35
C LEU A 58 -12.66 5.10 -4.98
N THR A 59 -12.23 4.37 -3.95
CA THR A 59 -12.03 4.96 -2.61
C THR A 59 -10.71 4.49 -2.03
N VAL A 60 -10.05 5.39 -1.30
CA VAL A 60 -8.87 5.07 -0.48
C VAL A 60 -9.10 5.62 0.91
N GLU A 61 -8.82 4.79 1.92
CA GLU A 61 -8.74 5.20 3.31
C GLU A 61 -7.27 5.49 3.67
N THR A 62 -7.01 6.65 4.27
CA THR A 62 -5.67 7.03 4.75
C THR A 62 -5.74 7.63 6.14
N ALA A 63 -4.65 7.55 6.90
CA ALA A 63 -4.56 8.21 8.19
C ALA A 63 -4.66 9.73 8.03
N MET A 64 -5.32 10.38 9.00
CA MET A 64 -5.47 11.83 8.99
C MET A 64 -4.10 12.53 8.95
N ASN A 65 -3.94 13.46 8.02
CA ASN A 65 -2.68 14.18 7.73
C ASN A 65 -1.54 13.31 7.17
N ASP A 66 -1.81 12.08 6.73
CA ASP A 66 -0.85 11.26 6.00
C ASP A 66 -0.96 11.47 4.48
N ARG A 67 0.00 10.94 3.73
CA ARG A 67 -0.02 10.93 2.25
C ARG A 67 -1.20 10.12 1.75
N VAL A 68 -1.84 10.61 0.70
CA VAL A 68 -2.85 9.84 -0.03
C VAL A 68 -2.15 8.88 -0.97
N LYS A 69 -2.34 7.57 -0.77
CA LYS A 69 -1.98 6.57 -1.78
C LYS A 69 -3.02 6.64 -2.89
N LEU A 70 -2.58 6.69 -4.15
CA LEU A 70 -3.51 6.65 -5.27
C LEU A 70 -4.10 5.24 -5.43
N PRO A 71 -5.37 5.11 -5.83
CA PRO A 71 -5.94 3.83 -6.21
C PRO A 71 -5.34 3.38 -7.55
N ASP A 72 -5.66 2.14 -7.94
CA ASP A 72 -5.55 1.77 -9.35
C ASP A 72 -6.36 2.76 -10.20
N TYR A 73 -5.76 3.21 -11.29
CA TYR A 73 -6.37 4.24 -12.11
C TYR A 73 -7.56 3.69 -12.90
N PRO A 74 -8.65 4.47 -13.03
CA PRO A 74 -9.74 4.10 -13.91
C PRO A 74 -9.30 4.16 -15.38
N THR A 75 -10.11 3.57 -16.24
CA THR A 75 -9.95 3.62 -17.69
C THR A 75 -11.14 4.30 -18.34
N LYS A 76 -10.91 5.03 -19.44
CA LYS A 76 -11.97 5.62 -20.26
C LYS A 76 -11.60 5.42 -21.72
N SER A 77 -12.42 4.65 -22.45
CA SER A 77 -12.11 4.24 -23.82
C SER A 77 -11.86 5.46 -24.72
N GLY A 78 -10.71 5.51 -25.38
CA GLY A 78 -10.31 6.62 -26.24
C GLY A 78 -9.76 7.85 -25.50
N TYR A 79 -9.52 7.78 -24.19
CA TYR A 79 -9.01 8.91 -23.39
C TYR A 79 -7.84 8.53 -22.49
N ASP A 80 -6.98 9.52 -22.24
CA ASP A 80 -5.89 9.50 -21.26
C ASP A 80 -6.29 10.28 -20.01
N LEU A 81 -6.03 9.70 -18.83
CA LEU A 81 -6.23 10.40 -17.56
C LEU A 81 -5.14 11.47 -17.40
N ILE A 82 -5.54 12.74 -17.40
CA ILE A 82 -4.65 13.88 -17.19
C ILE A 82 -4.34 14.10 -15.71
N GLY A 83 -5.32 13.83 -14.85
CA GLY A 83 -5.12 13.94 -13.41
C GLY A 83 -6.43 13.93 -12.63
N TRP A 84 -6.27 14.02 -11.32
CA TRP A 84 -7.35 14.15 -10.34
C TRP A 84 -7.44 15.60 -9.89
N TYR A 85 -8.64 16.17 -9.88
CA TYR A 85 -8.88 17.56 -9.53
C TYR A 85 -9.81 17.64 -8.33
N TRP A 86 -9.69 18.68 -7.52
CA TRP A 86 -10.56 18.86 -6.36
C TRP A 86 -12.02 19.03 -6.82
N ALA A 87 -12.95 18.22 -6.30
CA ALA A 87 -14.36 18.34 -6.70
C ALA A 87 -14.95 19.72 -6.36
N LYS A 88 -14.51 20.31 -5.24
CA LYS A 88 -14.93 21.64 -4.79
C LYS A 88 -14.30 22.79 -5.58
N ASP A 89 -13.16 22.55 -6.23
CA ASP A 89 -12.50 23.50 -7.12
C ASP A 89 -11.82 22.74 -8.27
N PRO A 90 -12.58 22.41 -9.33
CA PRO A 90 -12.08 21.59 -10.43
C PRO A 90 -10.96 22.25 -11.24
N SER A 91 -10.57 23.49 -10.95
CA SER A 91 -9.39 24.14 -11.57
C SER A 91 -8.07 23.66 -10.96
N LEU A 92 -8.11 23.16 -9.71
CA LEU A 92 -6.93 22.76 -8.95
C LEU A 92 -6.62 21.27 -9.14
N LEU A 93 -5.43 20.99 -9.67
CA LEU A 93 -4.87 19.64 -9.74
C LEU A 93 -4.53 19.16 -8.32
N PHE A 94 -4.90 17.92 -8.02
CA PHE A 94 -4.51 17.24 -6.79
C PHE A 94 -3.06 16.77 -6.89
N ASP A 95 -2.21 17.35 -6.06
CA ASP A 95 -0.80 16.98 -5.93
C ASP A 95 -0.63 15.84 -4.91
N TYR A 96 -0.61 14.60 -5.39
CA TYR A 96 -0.52 13.43 -4.53
C TYR A 96 0.85 13.25 -3.83
N GLU A 97 1.91 13.93 -4.29
CA GLU A 97 3.24 13.85 -3.68
C GLU A 97 3.28 14.60 -2.33
N TYR A 98 2.54 15.70 -2.25
CA TYR A 98 2.58 16.63 -1.12
C TYR A 98 1.24 16.82 -0.40
N ALA A 99 0.11 16.51 -1.04
CA ALA A 99 -1.19 16.67 -0.39
C ALA A 99 -1.29 15.82 0.88
N ARG A 100 -1.83 16.44 1.93
CA ARG A 100 -2.23 15.80 3.19
C ARG A 100 -3.68 16.18 3.43
N VAL A 101 -4.49 15.18 3.72
CA VAL A 101 -5.94 15.36 3.89
C VAL A 101 -6.33 15.12 5.34
N ASN A 102 -7.20 15.97 5.87
CA ASN A 102 -7.64 15.91 7.27
C ASN A 102 -9.16 15.77 7.41
N THR A 103 -9.88 15.77 6.29
CA THR A 103 -11.30 15.44 6.20
C THR A 103 -11.50 14.51 5.02
N ASN A 104 -12.70 13.93 4.92
CA ASN A 104 -13.09 13.25 3.69
C ASN A 104 -13.10 14.28 2.54
N ILE A 105 -12.61 13.85 1.39
CA ILE A 105 -12.52 14.68 0.19
C ILE A 105 -12.99 13.90 -1.03
N GLU A 106 -13.40 14.62 -2.06
CA GLU A 106 -13.72 14.05 -3.37
C GLU A 106 -12.83 14.68 -4.43
N LEU A 107 -12.31 13.83 -5.31
CA LEU A 107 -11.52 14.19 -6.47
C LEU A 107 -12.23 13.70 -7.73
N ILE A 108 -12.16 14.49 -8.80
CA ILE A 108 -12.79 14.18 -10.09
C ILE A 108 -11.69 14.00 -11.14
N ALA A 109 -11.78 12.94 -11.93
CA ALA A 109 -10.87 12.67 -13.03
C ALA A 109 -11.05 13.70 -14.16
N LYS A 110 -9.96 14.11 -14.78
CA LYS A 110 -10.00 14.79 -16.09
C LYS A 110 -9.28 13.98 -17.14
N TRP A 111 -9.84 14.05 -18.34
CA TRP A 111 -9.48 13.20 -19.46
C TRP A 111 -9.11 14.04 -20.68
N ALA A 112 -8.14 13.61 -21.46
CA ALA A 112 -7.86 14.14 -22.80
C ALA A 112 -8.03 13.02 -23.83
N PRO A 113 -8.45 13.32 -25.08
CA PRO A 113 -8.48 12.32 -26.14
C PRO A 113 -7.12 11.65 -26.29
N GLY A 114 -7.11 10.32 -26.22
CA GLY A 114 -5.89 9.54 -26.42
C GLY A 114 -5.52 9.54 -27.89
N THR A 115 -4.26 9.84 -28.20
CA THR A 115 -3.72 9.79 -29.56
C THR A 115 -2.64 8.72 -29.67
N GLY A 116 -2.56 8.06 -30.83
CA GLY A 116 -1.54 7.05 -31.12
C GLY A 116 -1.95 5.60 -30.85
N LYS A 117 -1.08 4.67 -31.26
CA LYS A 117 -1.23 3.23 -31.01
C LYS A 117 -1.11 2.97 -29.51
N ARG A 118 -1.96 2.06 -28.98
CA ARG A 118 -1.98 1.72 -27.56
C ARG A 118 -1.79 0.22 -27.37
N TYR A 119 -1.23 -0.12 -26.21
CA TYR A 119 -1.11 -1.48 -25.74
C TYR A 119 -1.86 -1.65 -24.42
N THR A 120 -2.38 -2.85 -24.21
CA THR A 120 -3.06 -3.26 -23.00
C THR A 120 -2.07 -3.96 -22.07
N VAL A 121 -2.01 -3.48 -20.82
CA VAL A 121 -1.33 -4.18 -19.72
C VAL A 121 -2.40 -4.83 -18.85
N THR A 122 -2.36 -6.16 -18.77
CA THR A 122 -3.19 -6.95 -17.87
C THR A 122 -2.36 -7.47 -16.70
N PHE A 123 -3.01 -7.75 -15.58
CA PHE A 123 -2.35 -8.21 -14.36
C PHE A 123 -2.92 -9.55 -13.93
N ASP A 124 -2.04 -10.50 -13.68
CA ASP A 124 -2.35 -11.77 -13.02
C ASP A 124 -1.73 -11.75 -11.62
N ALA A 125 -2.56 -11.49 -10.61
CA ALA A 125 -2.12 -11.41 -9.22
C ALA A 125 -1.75 -12.79 -8.62
N ARG A 126 -1.94 -13.89 -9.36
CA ARG A 126 -1.57 -15.26 -8.95
C ARG A 126 -2.04 -15.63 -7.54
N GLY A 127 -3.31 -15.32 -7.25
CA GLY A 127 -3.94 -15.58 -5.95
C GLY A 127 -3.95 -14.38 -4.99
N GLY A 128 -3.15 -13.34 -5.25
CA GLY A 128 -3.26 -12.07 -4.52
C GLY A 128 -4.52 -11.27 -4.88
N GLN A 129 -4.90 -10.37 -3.98
CA GLN A 129 -6.03 -9.44 -4.14
C GLN A 129 -5.66 -8.04 -3.64
N PRO A 130 -6.28 -6.97 -4.16
CA PRO A 130 -7.12 -6.97 -5.36
C PRO A 130 -6.30 -7.29 -6.62
N VAL A 131 -6.94 -7.79 -7.67
CA VAL A 131 -6.33 -7.84 -9.01
C VAL A 131 -6.34 -6.43 -9.58
N PRO A 132 -5.18 -5.88 -10.01
CA PRO A 132 -5.17 -4.54 -10.54
C PRO A 132 -6.01 -4.34 -11.79
N ILE A 133 -6.53 -3.13 -11.95
CA ILE A 133 -7.30 -2.74 -13.14
C ILE A 133 -6.37 -2.75 -14.37
N PRO A 134 -6.79 -3.35 -15.50
CA PRO A 134 -6.02 -3.30 -16.73
C PRO A 134 -5.75 -1.86 -17.18
N GLN A 135 -4.55 -1.62 -17.70
CA GLN A 135 -4.15 -0.31 -18.18
C GLN A 135 -4.13 -0.28 -19.69
N SER A 136 -4.60 0.83 -20.28
CA SER A 136 -4.34 1.14 -21.68
C SER A 136 -3.25 2.21 -21.73
N VAL A 137 -2.16 1.95 -22.42
CA VAL A 137 -0.95 2.78 -22.41
C VAL A 137 -0.52 3.05 -23.85
N ILE A 138 -0.06 4.27 -24.14
CA ILE A 138 0.47 4.63 -25.46
C ILE A 138 1.73 3.79 -25.75
N ALA A 139 1.90 3.34 -26.99
CA ALA A 139 3.10 2.65 -27.44
C ALA A 139 4.37 3.44 -27.10
N ASP A 140 5.46 2.74 -26.78
CA ASP A 140 6.75 3.32 -26.40
C ASP A 140 6.73 4.19 -25.13
N ASN A 141 5.67 4.07 -24.33
CA ASN A 141 5.52 4.68 -23.01
C ASN A 141 5.48 3.62 -21.89
N TYR A 142 5.42 4.08 -20.64
CA TYR A 142 5.48 3.25 -19.44
C TYR A 142 4.09 2.97 -18.86
N ALA A 143 3.88 1.74 -18.40
CA ALA A 143 2.75 1.43 -17.54
C ALA A 143 2.93 2.11 -16.16
N ARG A 144 1.84 2.38 -15.47
CA ARG A 144 1.87 2.89 -14.09
C ARG A 144 1.95 1.71 -13.12
N SER A 145 2.72 1.84 -12.05
CA SER A 145 2.70 0.82 -10.99
C SER A 145 1.30 0.77 -10.38
N PRO A 146 0.64 -0.39 -10.34
CA PRO A 146 -0.65 -0.53 -9.65
C PRO A 146 -0.45 -0.54 -8.12
N LEU A 147 -1.55 -0.53 -7.38
CA LEU A 147 -1.55 -0.89 -5.97
C LEU A 147 -1.05 -2.33 -5.83
N GLU A 148 -0.18 -2.56 -4.84
CA GLU A 148 0.35 -3.89 -4.59
C GLU A 148 -0.76 -4.82 -4.11
N PRO A 149 -0.93 -6.00 -4.75
CA PRO A 149 -1.83 -7.00 -4.22
C PRO A 149 -1.28 -7.55 -2.91
N PHE A 150 -2.15 -8.08 -2.06
CA PHE A 150 -1.80 -8.79 -0.85
C PHE A 150 -2.43 -10.19 -0.86
N TRP A 151 -1.82 -11.10 -0.10
CA TRP A 151 -2.39 -12.42 0.13
C TRP A 151 -3.46 -12.33 1.22
N MET A 152 -4.68 -12.78 0.94
CA MET A 152 -5.79 -12.67 1.90
C MET A 152 -5.78 -13.74 2.99
N ASP A 153 -5.10 -14.88 2.77
CA ASP A 153 -5.03 -15.93 3.80
C ASP A 153 -4.02 -15.54 4.89
N PRO A 154 -4.47 -15.21 6.12
CA PRO A 154 -3.59 -14.81 7.20
C PRO A 154 -2.66 -15.93 7.68
N LYS A 155 -2.93 -17.19 7.31
CA LYS A 155 -2.08 -18.35 7.65
C LYS A 155 -0.89 -18.49 6.70
N VAL A 156 -0.92 -17.81 5.56
CA VAL A 156 0.12 -17.87 4.53
C VAL A 156 0.78 -16.51 4.42
N VAL A 157 2.01 -16.40 4.91
CA VAL A 157 2.80 -15.17 4.79
C VAL A 157 3.46 -15.13 3.40
N ASN A 158 2.68 -14.78 2.38
CA ASN A 158 3.17 -14.51 1.03
C ASN A 158 3.39 -13.00 0.87
N ALA A 159 4.65 -12.56 0.90
CA ALA A 159 4.99 -11.17 0.59
C ALA A 159 5.09 -10.97 -0.93
N PHE A 160 4.46 -9.91 -1.43
CA PHE A 160 4.57 -9.49 -2.83
C PHE A 160 6.02 -9.08 -3.14
N LYS A 161 6.55 -9.54 -4.28
CA LYS A 161 7.93 -9.29 -4.72
C LYS A 161 8.04 -8.49 -6.00
N GLY A 162 6.93 -8.22 -6.66
CA GLY A 162 6.90 -7.46 -7.90
C GLY A 162 6.22 -8.20 -9.03
N TRP A 163 6.21 -7.54 -10.17
CA TRP A 163 5.56 -7.96 -11.41
C TRP A 163 6.59 -8.49 -12.40
N TYR A 164 6.25 -9.55 -13.13
CA TYR A 164 7.13 -10.24 -14.08
C TYR A 164 6.47 -10.36 -15.46
N LYS A 165 7.29 -10.33 -16.52
CA LYS A 165 6.84 -10.37 -17.92
C LYS A 165 6.43 -11.77 -18.38
N ASP A 166 6.83 -12.80 -17.63
CA ASP A 166 6.65 -14.21 -17.98
C ASP A 166 6.03 -15.02 -16.84
N LYS A 167 5.29 -16.06 -17.19
CA LYS A 167 4.66 -16.98 -16.23
C LYS A 167 5.67 -17.75 -15.37
N ALA A 168 6.90 -17.90 -15.82
CA ALA A 168 7.96 -18.56 -15.06
C ALA A 168 8.63 -17.63 -14.02
N LEU A 169 8.23 -16.35 -13.96
CA LEU A 169 8.70 -15.37 -12.98
C LEU A 169 10.23 -15.16 -13.03
N THR A 170 10.78 -15.14 -14.24
CA THR A 170 12.22 -15.02 -14.50
C THR A 170 12.64 -13.63 -14.98
N VAL A 171 11.76 -12.89 -15.64
CA VAL A 171 12.01 -11.56 -16.21
C VAL A 171 11.19 -10.51 -15.48
N PRO A 172 11.78 -9.73 -14.55
CA PRO A 172 11.03 -8.69 -13.85
C PRO A 172 10.59 -7.58 -14.80
N PHE A 173 9.44 -6.96 -14.50
CA PHE A 173 8.95 -5.76 -15.18
C PHE A 173 9.24 -4.53 -14.33
N ASN A 174 9.86 -3.51 -14.94
CA ASN A 174 10.21 -2.25 -14.30
C ASN A 174 9.38 -1.11 -14.88
N PHE A 175 8.41 -0.60 -14.09
CA PHE A 175 7.50 0.47 -14.49
C PHE A 175 8.17 1.81 -14.85
N THR A 176 9.47 2.00 -14.58
CA THR A 176 10.20 3.23 -14.96
C THR A 176 11.25 3.02 -16.05
N LYS A 177 11.49 1.77 -16.46
CA LYS A 177 12.52 1.43 -17.47
C LYS A 177 11.99 0.63 -18.66
N ASP A 178 10.96 -0.18 -18.45
CA ASP A 178 10.36 -1.00 -19.49
C ASP A 178 9.25 -0.25 -20.22
N LYS A 179 9.54 0.15 -21.45
CA LYS A 179 8.53 0.67 -22.39
C LYS A 179 7.74 -0.47 -22.99
N LEU A 180 6.48 -0.20 -23.32
CA LEU A 180 5.60 -1.17 -23.95
C LEU A 180 5.80 -1.21 -25.47
N SER A 181 6.11 -2.41 -25.97
CA SER A 181 6.20 -2.71 -27.40
C SER A 181 5.04 -3.58 -27.92
N GLY A 182 4.12 -3.97 -27.03
CA GLY A 182 3.01 -4.88 -27.30
C GLY A 182 2.09 -5.00 -26.10
N ASP A 183 0.94 -5.63 -26.30
CA ASP A 183 0.10 -6.07 -25.19
C ASP A 183 0.87 -7.06 -24.31
N ILE A 184 0.70 -6.96 -22.99
CA ILE A 184 1.43 -7.79 -22.03
C ILE A 184 0.53 -8.16 -20.84
N THR A 185 0.73 -9.37 -20.32
CA THR A 185 0.24 -9.76 -19.01
C THR A 185 1.41 -9.78 -18.04
N LEU A 186 1.27 -9.06 -16.93
CA LEU A 186 2.24 -9.05 -15.84
C LEU A 186 1.81 -10.02 -14.75
N TYR A 187 2.74 -10.85 -14.29
CA TYR A 187 2.49 -11.89 -13.30
C TYR A 187 3.10 -11.50 -11.95
N ALA A 188 2.31 -11.54 -10.89
CA ALA A 188 2.79 -11.29 -9.53
C ALA A 188 3.74 -12.40 -9.08
N LYS A 189 4.84 -12.05 -8.41
CA LYS A 189 5.70 -12.99 -7.70
C LYS A 189 5.52 -12.86 -6.20
N TRP A 190 5.46 -13.99 -5.52
CA TRP A 190 5.36 -14.10 -4.07
C TRP A 190 6.59 -14.83 -3.49
N ASN A 191 6.85 -14.64 -2.20
CA ASN A 191 7.98 -15.28 -1.49
C ASN A 191 8.08 -16.80 -1.64
N ASN A 192 6.94 -17.49 -1.72
CA ASN A 192 6.87 -18.95 -1.73
C ASN A 192 6.68 -19.55 -3.13
N ASP A 193 6.77 -18.72 -4.18
CA ASP A 193 6.82 -19.21 -5.56
C ASP A 193 8.24 -19.73 -5.85
N VAL A 194 8.47 -21.01 -5.62
CA VAL A 194 9.70 -21.75 -5.98
C VAL A 194 9.36 -22.89 -6.92
#